data_AF-A0A4Q8AL15-F1
#
_entry.id   AF-A0A4Q8AL15-F1
#
_cell.length_a   1.000
_cell.length_b   1.000
_cell.length_c   1.000
_cell.angle_alpha   90.00
_cell.angle_beta   90.00
_cell.angle_gamma   90.00
#
_symmetry.space_group_name_H-M   'P 1'
#
loop_
_entity.id
_entity.type
_entity.pdbx_description
1 polymer ?
#
loop_
_entity_poly.entity_id
_entity_poly.type
_entity_poly.pdbx_seq_one_letter_code
_entity_poly.pdbx_strand_id
1 'polypeptide(L)'
;MRGTKTTAMLVLAGALLLTGCASGGSAGSTPKADACATLQSEVRDISNGAQNTLAAAGTPSEIQAKLKDYSARVVALEEKADNPDVADALAKVDEKLAEVSTTVGTLPTDADGAIDGAAIAEQQAGIQAAADKIKTACTATEAPSGY
;
A
#
# COMPACT_ATOMS: atom_id res chain seq x y z
N MET A 1 -11.66 -46.22 39.22
CA MET A 1 -11.83 -44.84 39.73
C MET A 1 -12.23 -43.97 38.55
N ARG A 2 -13.37 -43.27 38.66
CA ARG A 2 -13.84 -42.24 37.72
C ARG A 2 -13.11 -40.93 38.01
N GLY A 3 -12.72 -40.20 36.98
CA GLY A 3 -12.23 -38.81 37.07
C GLY A 3 -12.57 -38.08 35.77
N THR A 4 -13.36 -37.02 35.88
CA THR A 4 -14.13 -36.31 34.84
C THR A 4 -13.33 -35.29 34.01
N LYS A 5 -13.68 -35.21 32.72
CA LYS A 5 -13.80 -34.03 31.82
C LYS A 5 -13.24 -32.68 32.30
N THR A 6 -12.48 -31.97 31.46
CA THR A 6 -12.77 -30.56 31.09
C THR A 6 -12.09 -30.20 29.76
N THR A 7 -12.92 -29.97 28.73
CA THR A 7 -12.58 -29.34 27.46
C THR A 7 -12.58 -27.83 27.67
N ALA A 8 -11.51 -27.11 27.32
CA ALA A 8 -11.54 -25.65 27.26
C ALA A 8 -11.50 -25.21 25.80
N MET A 9 -12.69 -25.00 25.22
CA MET A 9 -12.85 -24.15 24.04
C MET A 9 -12.65 -22.70 24.48
N LEU A 10 -11.69 -22.00 23.89
CA LEU A 10 -11.63 -20.54 23.92
C LEU A 10 -12.28 -20.03 22.63
N VAL A 11 -13.60 -19.85 22.69
CA VAL A 11 -14.35 -19.00 21.77
C VAL A 11 -14.11 -17.56 22.19
N LEU A 12 -13.30 -16.82 21.44
CA LEU A 12 -13.23 -15.37 21.60
C LEU A 12 -14.13 -14.71 20.54
N ALA A 13 -15.40 -14.60 20.92
CA ALA A 13 -16.39 -13.77 20.26
C ALA A 13 -16.08 -12.29 20.54
N GLY A 14 -15.41 -11.63 19.61
CA GLY A 14 -15.29 -10.17 19.56
C GLY A 14 -16.36 -9.58 18.66
N ALA A 15 -17.57 -9.38 19.19
CA ALA A 15 -18.63 -8.65 18.53
C ALA A 15 -18.35 -7.14 18.60
N LEU A 16 -17.83 -6.56 17.50
CA LEU A 16 -17.94 -5.13 17.25
C LEU A 16 -19.28 -4.88 16.56
N LEU A 17 -20.25 -4.49 17.38
CA LEU A 17 -21.58 -4.05 16.99
C LEU A 17 -21.49 -2.67 16.31
N LEU A 18 -21.45 -2.62 14.98
CA LEU A 18 -21.94 -1.45 14.23
C LEU A 18 -23.42 -1.70 13.87
N THR A 19 -24.31 -1.17 14.70
CA THR A 19 -25.75 -1.17 14.47
C THR A 19 -26.11 -0.22 13.34
N GLY A 20 -26.47 -0.79 12.18
CA GLY A 20 -26.91 -0.06 11.00
C GLY A 20 -27.70 -0.96 10.04
N CYS A 21 -28.93 -1.29 10.44
CA CYS A 21 -30.11 -1.67 9.63
C CYS A 21 -29.89 -2.12 8.16
N ALA A 22 -29.76 -3.43 7.92
CA ALA A 22 -30.52 -4.14 6.88
C ALA A 22 -30.31 -5.65 7.04
N SER A 23 -31.42 -6.38 7.01
CA SER A 23 -31.50 -7.83 7.11
C SER A 23 -30.66 -8.56 6.07
N GLY A 24 -29.97 -9.62 6.49
CA GLY A 24 -29.53 -10.69 5.60
C GLY A 24 -28.08 -11.06 5.81
N GLY A 25 -27.85 -12.18 6.48
CA GLY A 25 -26.52 -12.75 6.63
C GLY A 25 -25.85 -13.00 5.28
N SER A 26 -24.56 -12.74 5.23
CA SER A 26 -23.61 -13.35 4.32
C SER A 26 -22.23 -13.12 4.93
N ALA A 27 -21.37 -14.14 4.87
CA ALA A 27 -19.94 -13.91 4.81
C ALA A 27 -19.71 -13.10 3.53
N GLY A 28 -19.91 -11.79 3.63
CA GLY A 28 -20.12 -10.90 2.51
C GLY A 28 -18.78 -10.40 2.03
N SER A 29 -18.48 -10.64 0.77
CA SER A 29 -17.41 -10.00 0.02
C SER A 29 -17.39 -8.51 0.37
N THR A 30 -16.27 -7.99 0.86
CA THR A 30 -16.07 -6.55 1.04
C THR A 30 -16.48 -5.86 -0.26
N PRO A 31 -17.39 -4.88 -0.22
CA PRO A 31 -17.79 -4.17 -1.42
C PRO A 31 -16.54 -3.64 -2.14
N LYS A 32 -16.45 -3.85 -3.45
CA LYS A 32 -15.27 -3.50 -4.25
C LYS A 32 -14.85 -2.03 -4.07
N ALA A 33 -15.81 -1.15 -3.85
CA ALA A 33 -15.57 0.27 -3.55
C ALA A 33 -14.84 0.48 -2.21
N ASP A 34 -15.21 -0.27 -1.16
CA ASP A 34 -14.55 -0.21 0.15
C ASP A 34 -13.13 -0.79 0.10
N ALA A 35 -12.93 -1.84 -0.71
CA ALA A 35 -11.60 -2.40 -0.96
C ALA A 35 -10.69 -1.40 -1.70
N CYS A 36 -11.22 -0.71 -2.71
CA CYS A 36 -10.45 0.31 -3.45
C CYS A 36 -10.18 1.57 -2.61
N ALA A 37 -11.11 1.99 -1.75
CA ALA A 37 -10.87 3.09 -0.82
C ALA A 37 -9.75 2.76 0.17
N THR A 38 -9.75 1.54 0.71
CA THR A 38 -8.69 1.03 1.60
C THR A 38 -7.34 1.00 0.88
N LEU A 39 -7.31 0.44 -0.33
CA LEU A 39 -6.10 0.38 -1.14
C LEU A 39 -5.54 1.77 -1.46
N GLN A 40 -6.39 2.70 -1.87
CA GLN A 40 -5.97 4.08 -2.15
C GLN A 40 -5.40 4.77 -0.91
N SER A 41 -5.91 4.45 0.29
CA SER A 41 -5.34 4.95 1.54
C SER A 41 -3.93 4.38 1.78
N GLU A 42 -3.77 3.06 1.65
CA GLU A 42 -2.48 2.39 1.85
C GLU A 42 -1.42 2.90 0.86
N VAL A 43 -1.77 3.02 -0.42
CA VAL A 43 -0.85 3.56 -1.44
C VAL A 43 -0.51 5.02 -1.16
N ARG A 44 -1.48 5.82 -0.68
CA ARG A 44 -1.21 7.20 -0.28
C ARG A 44 -0.24 7.26 0.89
N ASP A 45 -0.40 6.42 1.89
CA ASP A 45 0.48 6.38 3.05
C ASP A 45 1.89 5.94 2.66
N ILE A 46 2.00 4.97 1.74
CA ILE A 46 3.27 4.54 1.15
C ILE A 46 3.93 5.70 0.39
N SER A 47 3.18 6.37 -0.50
CA SER A 47 3.67 7.51 -1.28
C SER A 47 4.16 8.64 -0.36
N ASN A 48 3.37 9.02 0.64
CA ASN A 48 3.75 10.03 1.62
C ASN A 48 4.99 9.62 2.44
N GLY A 49 5.05 8.36 2.86
CA GLY A 49 6.20 7.81 3.57
C GLY A 49 7.49 7.85 2.74
N ALA A 50 7.40 7.49 1.45
CA ALA A 50 8.52 7.55 0.53
C ALA A 50 8.95 8.99 0.25
N GLN A 51 8.01 9.91 0.03
CA GLN A 51 8.30 11.33 -0.15
C GLN A 51 8.96 11.95 1.09
N ASN A 52 8.48 11.63 2.29
CA ASN A 52 9.09 12.08 3.54
C ASN A 52 10.49 11.48 3.76
N THR A 53 10.68 10.22 3.37
CA THR A 53 12.00 9.56 3.43
C THR A 53 13.01 10.27 2.55
N LEU A 54 12.59 10.62 1.34
CA LEU A 54 13.38 11.39 0.39
C LEU A 54 13.66 12.81 0.90
N ALA A 55 12.66 13.49 1.48
CA ALA A 55 12.82 14.86 2.00
C ALA A 55 13.70 14.96 3.24
N ALA A 56 13.83 13.89 4.02
CA ALA A 56 14.54 13.92 5.30
C ALA A 56 16.07 14.03 5.19
N ALA A 57 16.64 14.06 3.97
CA ALA A 57 18.07 14.13 3.68
C ALA A 57 18.89 13.13 4.53
N GLY A 58 18.96 11.89 4.07
CA GLY A 58 19.73 10.81 4.68
C GLY A 58 20.82 10.29 3.76
N THR A 59 21.57 9.30 4.25
CA THR A 59 22.52 8.59 3.39
C THR A 59 21.78 7.76 2.33
N PRO A 60 22.37 7.52 1.16
CA PRO A 60 21.72 6.73 0.11
C PRO A 60 21.26 5.35 0.59
N SER A 61 22.04 4.67 1.43
CA SER A 61 21.70 3.33 1.94
C SER A 61 20.48 3.33 2.86
N GLU A 62 20.31 4.35 3.72
CA GLU A 62 19.14 4.48 4.59
C GLU A 62 17.87 4.76 3.78
N ILE A 63 17.97 5.62 2.77
CA ILE A 63 16.87 5.92 1.86
C ILE A 63 16.49 4.65 1.08
N GLN A 64 17.46 3.94 0.51
CA GLN A 64 17.25 2.69 -0.22
C GLN A 64 16.55 1.62 0.62
N ALA A 65 16.97 1.44 1.88
CA ALA A 65 16.36 0.47 2.79
C ALA A 65 14.87 0.78 3.00
N LYS A 66 14.53 2.04 3.29
CA LYS A 66 13.14 2.45 3.48
C LYS A 66 12.30 2.34 2.20
N LEU A 67 12.86 2.72 1.04
CA LEU A 67 12.18 2.56 -0.25
C LEU A 67 11.90 1.09 -0.57
N LYS A 68 12.82 0.18 -0.20
CA LYS A 68 12.62 -1.27 -0.32
C LYS A 68 11.51 -1.77 0.60
N ASP A 69 11.39 -1.26 1.82
CA ASP A 69 10.29 -1.62 2.72
C ASP A 69 8.94 -1.15 2.16
N TYR A 70 8.89 0.04 1.55
CA TYR A 70 7.69 0.52 0.85
C TYR A 70 7.34 -0.34 -0.36
N SER A 71 8.33 -0.70 -1.17
CA SER A 71 8.20 -1.63 -2.31
C SER A 71 7.60 -2.97 -1.85
N ALA A 72 8.14 -3.58 -0.78
CA ALA A 72 7.61 -4.82 -0.22
C ALA A 72 6.14 -4.70 0.23
N ARG A 73 5.72 -3.54 0.77
CA ARG A 73 4.32 -3.29 1.11
C ARG A 73 3.43 -3.20 -0.14
N VAL A 74 3.91 -2.59 -1.23
CA VAL A 74 3.19 -2.52 -2.50
C VAL A 74 3.01 -3.91 -3.11
N VAL A 75 4.06 -4.73 -3.13
CA VAL A 75 3.98 -6.13 -3.58
C VAL A 75 2.96 -6.91 -2.75
N ALA A 76 2.94 -6.74 -1.44
CA ALA A 76 1.96 -7.40 -0.58
C ALA A 76 0.51 -6.92 -0.81
N LEU A 77 0.30 -5.73 -1.40
CA LEU A 77 -1.01 -5.26 -1.84
C LEU A 77 -1.37 -5.83 -3.22
N GLU A 78 -0.39 -5.93 -4.12
CA GLU A 78 -0.54 -6.54 -5.44
C GLU A 78 -0.99 -8.00 -5.34
N GLU A 79 -0.34 -8.79 -4.49
CA GLU A 79 -0.69 -10.20 -4.24
C GLU A 79 -2.11 -10.39 -3.70
N LYS A 80 -2.70 -9.34 -3.12
CA LYS A 80 -4.06 -9.34 -2.58
C LYS A 80 -5.08 -8.69 -3.52
N ALA A 81 -4.65 -8.14 -4.65
CA ALA A 81 -5.52 -7.45 -5.58
C ALA A 81 -6.24 -8.45 -6.49
N ASP A 82 -7.56 -8.57 -6.32
CA ASP A 82 -8.39 -9.43 -7.18
C ASP A 82 -8.60 -8.85 -8.60
N ASN A 83 -8.37 -7.54 -8.77
CA ASN A 83 -8.54 -6.86 -10.05
C ASN A 83 -7.18 -6.73 -10.76
N PRO A 84 -7.00 -7.29 -11.97
CA PRO A 84 -5.74 -7.21 -12.70
C PRO A 84 -5.32 -5.77 -13.01
N ASP A 85 -6.25 -4.86 -13.30
CA ASP A 85 -5.90 -3.45 -13.56
C ASP A 85 -5.32 -2.77 -12.31
N VAL A 86 -5.77 -3.21 -11.14
CA VAL A 86 -5.28 -2.73 -9.85
C VAL A 86 -3.92 -3.35 -9.53
N ALA A 87 -3.75 -4.65 -9.76
CA ALA A 87 -2.46 -5.33 -9.61
C ALA A 87 -1.39 -4.69 -10.52
N ASP A 88 -1.69 -4.48 -11.81
CA ASP A 88 -0.80 -3.82 -12.76
C ASP A 88 -0.44 -2.39 -12.35
N ALA A 89 -1.39 -1.66 -11.76
CA ALA A 89 -1.15 -0.31 -11.29
C ALA A 89 -0.27 -0.32 -10.02
N LEU A 90 -0.41 -1.32 -9.14
CA LEU A 90 0.47 -1.52 -7.97
C LEU A 90 1.87 -1.92 -8.40
N ALA A 91 2.01 -2.84 -9.35
CA ALA A 91 3.31 -3.22 -9.92
C ALA A 91 4.07 -1.99 -10.45
N LYS A 92 3.38 -1.05 -11.10
CA LYS A 92 3.99 0.23 -11.56
C LYS A 92 4.43 1.15 -10.41
N VAL A 93 3.76 1.10 -9.26
CA VAL A 93 4.21 1.82 -8.06
C VAL A 93 5.47 1.17 -7.52
N ASP A 94 5.52 -0.17 -7.46
CA ASP A 94 6.69 -0.93 -7.03
C ASP A 94 7.92 -0.66 -7.91
N GLU A 95 7.75 -0.80 -9.24
CA GLU A 95 8.77 -0.47 -10.23
C GLU A 95 9.31 0.94 -10.01
N LYS A 96 8.42 1.92 -9.74
CA LYS A 96 8.86 3.29 -9.53
C LYS A 96 9.65 3.46 -8.22
N LEU A 97 9.25 2.80 -7.14
CA LEU A 97 10.00 2.81 -5.89
C LEU A 97 11.40 2.18 -6.08
N ALA A 98 11.50 1.10 -6.86
CA ALA A 98 12.78 0.46 -7.19
C ALA A 98 13.68 1.34 -8.06
N GLU A 99 13.13 2.02 -9.08
CA GLU A 99 13.85 3.01 -9.89
C GLU A 99 14.41 4.13 -9.02
N VAL A 100 13.59 4.70 -8.13
CA VAL A 100 14.02 5.77 -7.24
C VAL A 100 15.11 5.28 -6.29
N SER A 101 14.95 4.09 -5.71
CA SER A 101 15.96 3.46 -4.85
C SER A 101 17.31 3.31 -5.57
N THR A 102 17.27 2.87 -6.83
CA THR A 102 18.47 2.78 -7.67
C THR A 102 19.08 4.15 -7.93
N THR A 103 18.25 5.13 -8.28
CA THR A 103 18.67 6.50 -8.62
C THR A 103 19.34 7.18 -7.45
N VAL A 104 18.75 7.09 -6.26
CA VAL A 104 19.29 7.60 -4.97
C VAL A 104 20.72 7.12 -4.73
N GLY A 105 21.04 5.87 -5.09
CA GLY A 105 22.41 5.33 -4.95
C GLY A 105 23.45 5.96 -5.88
N THR A 106 23.02 6.69 -6.90
CA THR A 106 23.89 7.32 -7.92
C THR A 106 23.98 8.83 -7.79
N LEU A 107 23.17 9.44 -6.92
CA LEU A 107 23.12 10.88 -6.76
C LEU A 107 24.35 11.41 -6.02
N PRO A 108 24.82 12.63 -6.36
CA PRO A 108 25.88 13.29 -5.62
C PRO A 108 25.44 13.55 -4.17
N THR A 109 26.40 13.44 -3.26
CA THR A 109 26.20 13.71 -1.83
C THR A 109 27.02 14.92 -1.40
N ASP A 110 26.57 15.59 -0.34
CA ASP A 110 27.28 16.68 0.31
C ASP A 110 28.43 16.16 1.23
N ALA A 111 29.08 17.08 1.95
CA ALA A 111 30.18 16.76 2.84
C ALA A 111 29.78 15.83 4.02
N ASP A 112 28.49 15.81 4.37
CA ASP A 112 27.92 14.97 5.42
C ASP A 112 27.39 13.64 4.86
N GLY A 113 27.48 13.43 3.53
CA GLY A 113 27.03 12.22 2.85
C GLY A 113 25.52 12.21 2.54
N ALA A 114 24.83 13.34 2.71
CA ALA A 114 23.41 13.48 2.38
C ALA A 114 23.22 13.85 0.91
N ILE A 115 22.12 13.38 0.32
CA ILE A 115 21.81 13.62 -1.10
C ILE A 115 21.31 15.07 -1.30
N ASP A 116 21.73 15.69 -2.42
CA ASP A 116 21.22 16.99 -2.85
C ASP A 116 19.69 16.96 -3.07
N GLY A 117 18.97 17.81 -2.33
CA GLY A 117 17.51 17.91 -2.35
C GLY A 117 16.91 18.29 -3.72
N ALA A 118 17.66 18.98 -4.59
CA ALA A 118 17.18 19.30 -5.94
C ALA A 118 17.02 18.04 -6.81
N ALA A 119 17.94 17.08 -6.68
CA ALA A 119 17.87 15.81 -7.39
C ALA A 119 16.77 14.88 -6.85
N ILE A 120 16.31 15.11 -5.62
CA ILE A 120 15.24 14.35 -4.97
C ILE A 120 13.85 14.78 -5.43
N ALA A 121 13.64 16.06 -5.75
CA ALA A 121 12.31 16.58 -6.09
C ALA A 121 11.67 15.87 -7.30
N GLU A 122 12.47 15.52 -8.32
CA GLU A 122 12.00 14.78 -9.49
C GLU A 122 11.55 13.35 -9.12
N GLN A 123 12.24 12.72 -8.17
CA GLN A 123 11.89 11.38 -7.70
C GLN A 123 10.58 11.37 -6.90
N GLN A 124 10.36 12.40 -6.09
CA GLN A 124 9.11 12.58 -5.34
C GLN A 124 7.91 12.74 -6.29
N ALA A 125 8.05 13.56 -7.34
CA ALA A 125 7.01 13.72 -8.35
C ALA A 125 6.71 12.41 -9.10
N GLY A 126 7.74 11.61 -9.39
CA GLY A 126 7.59 10.29 -10.00
C GLY A 126 6.76 9.32 -9.15
N ILE A 127 7.03 9.26 -7.84
CA ILE A 127 6.28 8.40 -6.90
C ILE A 127 4.82 8.85 -6.79
N GLN A 128 4.59 10.17 -6.67
CA GLN A 128 3.25 10.75 -6.63
C GLN A 128 2.45 10.36 -7.88
N ALA A 129 3.03 10.54 -9.07
CA ALA A 129 2.36 10.24 -10.34
C ALA A 129 2.07 8.74 -10.51
N ALA A 130 2.91 7.85 -9.98
CA ALA A 130 2.62 6.42 -9.97
C ALA A 130 1.46 6.08 -9.03
N ALA A 131 1.46 6.63 -7.81
CA ALA A 131 0.40 6.44 -6.83
C ALA A 131 -0.98 6.93 -7.34
N ASP A 132 -1.01 8.05 -8.06
CA ASP A 132 -2.26 8.61 -8.60
C ASP A 132 -2.94 7.70 -9.64
N LYS A 133 -2.17 6.85 -10.34
CA LYS A 133 -2.74 5.89 -11.32
C LYS A 133 -3.60 4.81 -10.67
N ILE A 134 -3.43 4.54 -9.38
CA ILE A 134 -4.30 3.62 -8.62
C ILE A 134 -5.75 4.13 -8.62
N LYS A 135 -5.95 5.46 -8.59
CA LYS A 135 -7.28 6.04 -8.64
C LYS A 135 -8.01 5.65 -9.93
N THR A 136 -7.32 5.74 -11.07
CA THR A 136 -7.86 5.36 -12.38
C THR A 136 -8.18 3.87 -12.45
N ALA A 137 -7.27 3.00 -11.97
CA ALA A 137 -7.48 1.55 -11.92
C ALA A 137 -8.68 1.16 -11.05
N CYS A 138 -8.90 1.90 -9.96
CA CYS A 138 -10.05 1.71 -9.07
C CYS A 138 -11.38 2.20 -9.66
N THR A 139 -11.37 3.17 -10.58
CA THR A 139 -12.59 3.70 -11.23
C THR A 139 -12.93 3.03 -12.56
N ALA A 140 -11.97 2.35 -13.20
CA ALA A 140 -12.14 1.72 -14.52
C ALA A 140 -13.26 0.64 -14.55
N THR A 141 -13.77 0.23 -13.40
CA THR A 141 -14.85 -0.75 -13.27
C THR A 141 -16.24 -0.17 -13.02
N GLU A 142 -16.40 1.16 -13.09
CA GLU A 142 -17.72 1.82 -13.11
C GLU A 142 -18.33 1.95 -14.52
N ALA A 143 -17.74 1.31 -15.55
CA ALA A 143 -18.44 1.21 -16.83
C ALA A 143 -19.70 0.35 -16.62
N PRO A 144 -20.92 0.90 -16.82
CA PRO A 144 -22.13 0.12 -16.66
C PRO A 144 -22.09 -1.01 -17.70
N SER A 145 -22.13 -2.25 -17.22
CA SER A 145 -22.59 -3.39 -18.01
C SER A 145 -24.07 -3.17 -18.33
N GLY A 146 -24.35 -2.28 -19.27
CA GLY A 146 -25.67 -1.93 -19.75
C GLY A 146 -25.83 -2.41 -21.18
N TYR A 147 -26.57 -3.52 -21.30
CA TYR A 147 -27.42 -3.99 -22.42
C TYR A 147 -27.20 -3.42 -23.82
#